data_AF-M2TJE9-F1
#
_entry.id   AF-M2TJE9-F1
#
_cell.length_a   1.000
_cell.length_b   1.000
_cell.length_c   1.000
_cell.angle_alpha   90.00
_cell.angle_beta   90.00
_cell.angle_gamma   90.00
#
_symmetry.space_group_name_H-M   'P 1'
#
loop_
_entity.id
_entity.type
_entity.pdbx_description
1 polymer ?
#
loop_
_entity_poly.entity_id
_entity_poly.type
_entity_poly.pdbx_seq_one_letter_code
_entity_poly.pdbx_strand_id
1 'polypeptide(L)'
;MLWRIIYDGSRGKYFEGEGIWAEDQDSGITFNSDDDTLRWVFGGHLRWWVRRASPFISTYSSKRVVRKQAEQRVREGKKNVTIYEIDVNASNMRVEYRNVRRLADKLGMIIPRYAWHNSKHEWIVLGHIPDRAVRVYHKF
;
A
#
# COMPACT_ATOMS: atom_id res chain seq x y z
N MET A 1 1.74 -1.67 13.87
CA MET A 1 1.58 -2.77 12.91
C MET A 1 0.68 -2.36 11.76
N LEU A 2 1.11 -2.65 10.54
CA LEU A 2 0.34 -2.62 9.30
C LEU A 2 0.40 -4.00 8.65
N TRP A 3 -0.45 -4.25 7.66
CA TRP A 3 -0.49 -5.51 6.92
C TRP A 3 -0.62 -5.28 5.42
N ARG A 4 0.03 -6.10 4.61
CA ARG A 4 -0.04 -6.02 3.14
C ARG A 4 -0.27 -7.38 2.52
N ILE A 5 -1.06 -7.41 1.45
CA ILE A 5 -1.25 -8.61 0.62
C ILE A 5 -0.35 -8.47 -0.61
N ILE A 6 0.47 -9.46 -0.87
CA ILE A 6 1.22 -9.60 -2.13
C ILE A 6 0.76 -10.89 -2.81
N TYR A 7 0.54 -10.82 -4.12
CA TYR A 7 0.21 -11.93 -5.01
C TYR A 7 0.83 -11.65 -6.38
N ASP A 8 0.75 -12.57 -7.35
CA ASP A 8 1.43 -12.40 -8.66
C ASP A 8 1.04 -11.14 -9.43
N GLY A 9 -0.16 -10.59 -9.17
CA GLY A 9 -0.62 -9.34 -9.77
C GLY A 9 -0.29 -8.08 -8.96
N SER A 10 0.39 -8.20 -7.81
CA SER A 10 0.80 -7.06 -7.01
C SER A 10 1.95 -6.31 -7.68
N ARG A 11 1.80 -4.99 -7.75
CA ARG A 11 2.79 -4.07 -8.32
C ARG A 11 3.99 -3.87 -7.42
N GLY A 12 3.75 -3.54 -6.15
CA GLY A 12 4.79 -3.56 -5.14
C GLY A 12 5.07 -4.99 -4.68
N LYS A 13 6.32 -5.42 -4.81
CA LYS A 13 6.79 -6.79 -4.55
C LYS A 13 7.72 -6.83 -3.35
N TYR A 14 7.79 -8.01 -2.74
CA TYR A 14 8.78 -8.33 -1.72
C TYR A 14 10.02 -8.91 -2.39
N PHE A 15 11.19 -8.46 -1.94
CA PHE A 15 12.51 -8.93 -2.36
C PHE A 15 13.28 -9.30 -1.08
N GLU A 16 13.76 -10.53 -1.02
CA GLU A 16 14.47 -11.06 0.14
C GLU A 16 15.72 -10.22 0.44
N GLY A 17 15.91 -9.84 1.72
CA GLY A 17 17.01 -8.99 2.16
C GLY A 17 16.81 -7.48 1.91
N GLU A 18 15.86 -7.09 1.05
CA GLU A 18 15.58 -5.68 0.74
C GLU A 18 14.26 -5.19 1.34
N GLY A 19 13.21 -6.02 1.30
CA GLY A 19 11.88 -5.70 1.79
C GLY A 19 10.87 -5.47 0.67
N ILE A 20 9.94 -4.53 0.83
CA ILE A 20 8.86 -4.27 -0.14
C ILE A 20 9.08 -2.94 -0.83
N TRP A 21 9.20 -2.98 -2.16
CA TRP A 21 9.33 -1.78 -2.99
C TRP A 21 8.01 -1.43 -3.68
N ALA A 22 7.75 -0.14 -3.85
CA ALA A 22 6.73 0.37 -4.76
C ALA A 22 7.13 0.09 -6.22
N GLU A 23 6.19 0.17 -7.16
CA GLU A 23 6.52 -0.04 -8.58
C GLU A 23 7.22 1.17 -9.19
N ASP A 24 6.86 2.38 -8.75
CA ASP A 24 7.53 3.61 -9.17
C ASP A 24 8.60 3.98 -8.13
N GLN A 25 9.85 3.94 -8.55
CA GLN A 25 11.02 4.30 -7.75
C GLN A 25 11.70 5.60 -8.20
N ASP A 26 11.32 6.13 -9.37
CA ASP A 26 12.08 7.16 -10.07
C ASP A 26 11.38 8.53 -10.11
N SER A 27 10.10 8.61 -9.76
CA SER A 27 9.35 9.87 -9.88
C SER A 27 9.78 10.98 -8.92
N GLY A 28 10.55 10.66 -7.86
CA GLY A 28 10.96 11.63 -6.84
C GLY A 28 9.79 12.21 -6.01
N ILE A 29 8.59 11.65 -6.15
CA ILE A 29 7.38 12.12 -5.48
C ILE A 29 7.42 11.74 -4.01
N THR A 30 7.08 12.69 -3.14
CA THR A 30 7.01 12.49 -1.69
C THR A 30 5.71 13.07 -1.13
N PHE A 31 5.43 12.85 0.16
CA PHE A 31 4.29 13.50 0.82
C PHE A 31 4.44 15.03 1.00
N ASN A 32 5.60 15.58 0.65
CA ASN A 32 5.92 17.01 0.70
C ASN A 32 6.04 17.63 -0.70
N SER A 33 5.80 16.87 -1.77
CA SER A 33 5.66 17.42 -3.12
C SER A 33 4.51 18.43 -3.18
N ASP A 34 4.48 19.26 -4.22
CA ASP A 34 3.39 20.21 -4.43
C ASP A 34 2.03 19.50 -4.46
N ASP A 35 1.00 20.19 -3.95
CA ASP A 35 -0.31 19.58 -3.71
C ASP A 35 -0.94 19.05 -5.00
N ASP A 36 -0.70 19.69 -6.16
CA ASP A 36 -1.29 19.26 -7.43
C ASP A 36 -0.63 18.00 -8.00
N THR A 37 0.70 17.90 -7.94
CA THR A 37 1.43 16.67 -8.28
C THR A 37 1.01 15.53 -7.35
N LEU A 38 0.96 15.79 -6.04
CA LEU A 38 0.58 14.78 -5.06
C LEU A 38 -0.88 14.35 -5.24
N ARG A 39 -1.81 15.28 -5.48
CA ARG A 39 -3.21 15.00 -5.84
C ARG A 39 -3.32 14.11 -7.05
N TRP A 40 -2.58 14.40 -8.12
CA TRP A 40 -2.67 13.66 -9.35
C TRP A 40 -2.17 12.22 -9.20
N VAL A 41 -1.03 12.02 -8.53
CA VAL A 41 -0.48 10.67 -8.30
C VAL A 41 -1.28 9.89 -7.28
N PHE A 42 -1.70 10.52 -6.18
CA PHE A 42 -2.57 9.88 -5.19
C PHE A 42 -3.95 9.54 -5.77
N GLY A 43 -4.52 10.42 -6.60
CA GLY A 43 -5.76 10.15 -7.32
C GLY A 43 -5.65 8.99 -8.29
N GLY A 44 -4.51 8.87 -8.99
CA GLY A 44 -4.17 7.71 -9.80
C GLY A 44 -4.10 6.43 -8.97
N HIS A 45 -3.46 6.48 -7.80
CA HIS A 45 -3.34 5.35 -6.87
C HIS A 45 -4.70 4.85 -6.37
N LEU A 46 -5.65 5.75 -6.08
CA LEU A 46 -7.00 5.38 -5.64
C LEU A 46 -7.84 4.73 -6.74
N ARG A 47 -7.51 4.97 -8.00
CA ARG A 47 -8.21 4.39 -9.17
C ARG A 47 -7.56 3.05 -9.53
N TRP A 48 -7.89 1.98 -8.81
CA TRP A 48 -7.19 0.69 -8.94
C TRP A 48 -7.22 0.05 -10.34
N TRP A 49 -8.17 0.42 -11.21
CA TRP A 49 -8.19 -0.03 -12.61
C TRP A 49 -7.23 0.75 -13.51
N VAL A 50 -6.85 1.96 -13.10
CA VAL A 50 -5.81 2.74 -13.77
C VAL A 50 -4.50 2.09 -13.37
N ARG A 51 -4.02 1.21 -14.26
CA ARG A 51 -2.80 0.40 -14.14
C ARG A 51 -1.53 1.26 -14.22
N ARG A 52 -1.46 2.33 -13.43
CA ARG A 52 -0.36 3.28 -13.42
C ARG A 52 0.59 3.00 -12.25
N ALA A 53 1.89 3.01 -12.56
CA ALA A 53 2.92 2.89 -11.54
C ALA A 53 2.76 4.00 -10.50
N SER A 54 2.92 3.63 -9.24
CA SER A 54 2.66 4.52 -8.11
C SER A 54 3.80 4.37 -7.10
N PRO A 55 4.28 5.48 -6.52
CA PRO A 55 5.30 5.46 -5.48
C PRO A 55 4.73 4.98 -4.13
N PHE A 56 3.45 4.62 -4.08
CA PHE A 56 2.76 4.23 -2.86
C PHE A 56 2.54 2.72 -2.79
N ILE A 57 2.82 2.17 -1.61
CA ILE A 57 2.56 0.79 -1.23
C ILE A 57 1.30 0.78 -0.36
N SER A 58 0.19 0.25 -0.87
CA SER A 58 -1.02 0.04 -0.07
C SER A 58 -0.78 -0.97 1.06
N THR A 59 -1.17 -0.58 2.26
CA THR A 59 -1.16 -1.41 3.47
C THR A 59 -2.47 -1.18 4.23
N TYR A 60 -2.75 -2.04 5.21
CA TYR A 60 -3.95 -2.00 6.01
C TYR A 60 -3.62 -1.91 7.48
N SER A 61 -4.42 -1.21 8.27
CA SER A 61 -4.33 -1.20 9.74
C SER A 61 -5.28 -2.20 10.41
N SER A 62 -5.92 -3.09 9.65
CA SER A 62 -6.81 -4.12 10.19
C SER A 62 -6.47 -5.50 9.65
N LYS A 63 -5.94 -6.34 10.54
CA LYS A 63 -5.69 -7.77 10.30
C LYS A 63 -6.94 -8.54 9.83
N ARG A 64 -8.12 -8.18 10.35
CA ARG A 64 -9.38 -8.81 9.93
C ARG A 64 -9.72 -8.48 8.47
N VAL A 65 -9.54 -7.21 8.09
CA VAL A 65 -9.82 -6.74 6.72
C VAL A 65 -8.83 -7.36 5.74
N VAL A 66 -7.53 -7.37 6.07
CA VAL A 66 -6.51 -7.93 5.18
C VAL A 66 -6.72 -9.43 4.94
N ARG A 67 -7.15 -10.19 5.97
CA ARG A 67 -7.46 -11.62 5.82
C ARG A 67 -8.64 -11.85 4.87
N LYS A 68 -9.75 -11.14 5.08
CA LYS A 68 -10.93 -11.23 4.19
C LYS A 68 -10.58 -10.87 2.74
N GLN A 69 -9.76 -9.85 2.55
CA GLN A 69 -9.27 -9.40 1.24
C GLN A 69 -8.33 -10.40 0.56
N ALA A 70 -7.51 -11.13 1.34
CA ALA A 70 -6.64 -12.17 0.83
C ALA A 70 -7.45 -13.42 0.43
N GLU A 71 -8.37 -13.88 1.29
CA GLU A 71 -9.30 -14.98 0.98
C GLU A 71 -10.14 -14.69 -0.27
N GLN A 72 -10.58 -13.45 -0.45
CA GLN A 72 -11.27 -13.03 -1.66
C GLN A 72 -10.39 -13.19 -2.91
N ARG A 73 -9.12 -12.79 -2.86
CA ARG A 73 -8.17 -12.96 -3.98
C ARG A 73 -7.94 -14.43 -4.33
N VAL A 74 -7.86 -15.29 -3.31
CA VAL A 74 -7.78 -16.75 -3.52
C VAL A 74 -9.02 -17.26 -4.24
N ARG A 75 -10.23 -16.85 -3.81
CA ARG A 75 -11.49 -17.21 -4.51
C ARG A 75 -11.56 -16.67 -5.94
N GLU A 76 -10.94 -15.52 -6.21
CA GLU A 76 -10.80 -14.94 -7.55
C GLU A 76 -9.69 -15.60 -8.39
N GLY A 77 -9.08 -16.68 -7.91
CA GLY A 77 -8.07 -17.45 -8.63
C GLY A 77 -6.68 -16.80 -8.66
N LYS A 78 -6.40 -15.83 -7.78
CA LYS A 78 -5.05 -15.25 -7.65
C LYS A 78 -4.10 -16.27 -7.02
N LYS A 79 -2.87 -16.32 -7.53
CA LYS A 79 -1.81 -17.23 -7.07
C LYS A 79 -0.81 -16.51 -6.15
N ASN A 80 -0.08 -17.30 -5.37
CA ASN A 80 0.97 -16.85 -4.45
C ASN A 80 0.50 -15.76 -3.47
N VAL A 81 -0.74 -15.86 -2.98
CA VAL A 81 -1.32 -14.87 -2.09
C VAL A 81 -0.66 -14.98 -0.71
N THR A 82 0.08 -13.95 -0.32
CA THR A 82 0.78 -13.88 0.96
C THR A 82 0.37 -12.61 1.71
N ILE A 83 0.06 -12.74 3.00
CA ILE A 83 -0.08 -11.63 3.92
C ILE A 83 1.26 -11.41 4.61
N TYR A 84 1.75 -10.19 4.52
CA TYR A 84 2.89 -9.68 5.27
C TYR A 84 2.39 -8.82 6.43
N GLU A 85 3.01 -9.01 7.58
CA GLU A 85 2.93 -8.12 8.72
C GLU A 85 4.09 -7.12 8.64
N ILE A 86 3.79 -5.85 8.90
CA ILE A 86 4.73 -4.74 8.77
C ILE A 86 4.80 -4.00 10.10
N ASP A 87 5.96 -4.04 10.74
CA ASP A 87 6.29 -3.24 11.91
C ASP A 87 6.99 -1.95 11.49
N VAL A 88 6.21 -0.89 11.27
CA VAL A 88 6.73 0.45 10.93
C VAL A 88 7.60 1.07 12.03
N ASN A 89 7.60 0.52 13.25
CA ASN A 89 8.45 0.99 14.34
C ASN A 89 9.77 0.21 14.45
N ALA A 90 9.85 -1.00 13.86
CA ALA A 90 11.06 -1.82 13.88
C ALA A 90 12.17 -1.29 12.96
N SER A 91 11.86 -0.31 12.10
CA SER A 91 12.85 0.30 11.24
C SER A 91 13.56 1.46 11.94
N ASN A 92 14.86 1.35 12.17
CA ASN A 92 15.75 2.50 12.42
C ASN A 92 15.85 3.46 11.20
N MET A 93 15.03 3.25 10.17
CA MET A 93 14.89 4.07 8.97
C MET A 93 13.49 4.68 8.99
N ARG A 94 13.40 5.92 8.52
CA ARG A 94 12.16 6.69 8.53
C ARG A 94 11.23 6.17 7.43
N VAL A 95 10.40 5.18 7.75
CA VAL A 95 9.32 4.75 6.85
C VAL A 95 8.25 5.84 6.86
N GLU A 96 8.02 6.47 5.72
CA GLU A 96 6.98 7.48 5.58
C GLU A 96 5.66 6.86 5.19
N TYR A 97 4.61 7.11 5.99
CA TYR A 97 3.28 6.59 5.71
C TYR A 97 2.18 7.55 6.12
N ARG A 98 1.03 7.46 5.44
CA ARG A 98 -0.15 8.31 5.68
C ARG A 98 -1.43 7.50 5.60
N ASN A 99 -2.41 7.89 6.41
CA ASN A 99 -3.76 7.35 6.29
C ASN A 99 -4.41 7.91 5.03
N VAL A 100 -5.02 7.05 4.22
CA VAL A 100 -5.58 7.42 2.92
C VAL A 100 -6.68 8.48 3.04
N ARG A 101 -7.58 8.36 4.02
CA ARG A 101 -8.67 9.34 4.21
C ARG A 101 -8.15 10.69 4.63
N ARG A 102 -7.26 10.72 5.63
CA ARG A 102 -6.65 11.98 6.08
C ARG A 102 -5.85 12.68 4.98
N LEU A 103 -5.16 11.91 4.12
CA LEU A 103 -4.45 12.49 2.99
C LEU A 103 -5.42 13.05 1.94
N ALA A 104 -6.50 12.33 1.64
CA ALA A 104 -7.53 12.84 0.72
C ALA A 104 -8.16 14.13 1.25
N ASP A 105 -8.51 14.17 2.54
CA ASP A 105 -9.07 15.35 3.19
C ASP A 105 -8.10 16.54 3.12
N LYS A 106 -6.80 16.32 3.45
CA LYS A 106 -5.74 17.35 3.33
C LYS A 106 -5.66 17.90 1.90
N LEU A 107 -5.75 17.02 0.91
CA LEU A 107 -5.65 17.39 -0.50
C LEU A 107 -6.99 17.90 -1.07
N GLY A 108 -8.07 17.99 -0.30
CA GLY A 108 -9.38 18.39 -0.81
C GLY A 108 -9.95 17.43 -1.87
N MET A 109 -9.60 16.14 -1.77
CA MET A 109 -9.99 15.11 -2.72
C MET A 109 -11.16 14.28 -2.22
N ILE A 110 -12.13 14.02 -3.10
CA ILE A 110 -13.20 13.07 -2.82
C ILE A 110 -12.68 11.65 -3.11
N ILE A 111 -12.69 10.80 -2.10
CA ILE A 111 -12.38 9.37 -2.30
C ILE A 111 -13.52 8.74 -3.11
N PRO A 112 -13.22 8.07 -4.22
CA PRO A 112 -14.25 7.45 -5.04
C PRO A 112 -15.06 6.39 -4.28
N ARG A 113 -16.36 6.27 -4.58
CA ARG A 113 -17.31 5.39 -3.85
C ARG A 113 -16.84 3.93 -3.79
N TYR A 114 -16.24 3.41 -4.85
CA TYR A 114 -15.72 2.03 -4.91
C TYR A 114 -14.49 1.82 -4.00
N ALA A 115 -13.69 2.86 -3.75
CA ALA A 115 -12.52 2.81 -2.88
C ALA A 115 -12.86 3.18 -1.42
N TRP A 116 -14.01 3.82 -1.18
CA TRP A 116 -14.40 4.35 0.13
C TRP A 116 -14.36 3.31 1.25
N HIS A 117 -14.88 2.10 1.02
CA HIS A 117 -14.90 1.08 2.08
C HIS A 117 -13.49 0.63 2.45
N ASN A 118 -12.62 0.40 1.46
CA ASN A 118 -11.25 -0.05 1.68
C ASN A 118 -10.38 1.06 2.29
N SER A 119 -10.59 2.32 1.89
CA SER A 119 -9.83 3.47 2.37
C SER A 119 -9.92 3.68 3.88
N LYS A 120 -10.98 3.18 4.54
CA LYS A 120 -11.16 3.27 5.99
C LYS A 120 -9.99 2.67 6.77
N HIS A 121 -9.41 1.60 6.24
CA HIS A 121 -8.33 0.86 6.89
C HIS A 121 -7.02 0.99 6.13
N GLU A 122 -7.01 1.70 5.01
CA GLU A 122 -5.85 1.79 4.12
C GLU A 122 -4.89 2.88 4.58
N TRP A 123 -3.62 2.49 4.57
CA TRP A 123 -2.48 3.36 4.75
C TRP A 123 -1.56 3.17 3.56
N ILE A 124 -0.99 4.26 3.08
CA ILE A 124 0.01 4.20 2.02
C ILE A 124 1.38 4.46 2.60
N VAL A 125 2.33 3.61 2.25
CA VAL A 125 3.75 3.77 2.56
C VAL A 125 4.47 4.27 1.30
N LEU A 126 5.39 5.20 1.45
CA LEU A 126 6.13 5.77 0.33
C LEU A 126 7.38 4.94 0.00
N GLY A 127 7.52 4.57 -1.27
CA GLY A 127 8.74 4.04 -1.89
C GLY A 127 9.14 2.64 -1.44
N HIS A 128 9.44 2.46 -0.15
CA HIS A 128 10.10 1.29 0.40
C HIS A 128 9.65 0.96 1.83
N ILE A 129 9.49 -0.33 2.10
CA ILE A 129 9.37 -0.90 3.44
C ILE A 129 10.57 -1.83 3.64
N PRO A 130 11.49 -1.55 4.57
CA PRO A 130 12.72 -2.32 4.71
C PRO A 130 12.44 -3.73 5.22
N ASP A 131 13.25 -4.70 4.80
CA ASP A 131 13.08 -6.13 5.11
C ASP A 131 12.89 -6.42 6.60
N ARG A 132 13.70 -5.79 7.47
CA ARG A 132 13.59 -5.93 8.93
C ARG A 132 12.22 -5.56 9.52
N ALA A 133 11.45 -4.73 8.82
CA ALA A 133 10.11 -4.33 9.22
C ALA A 133 9.05 -5.33 8.72
N VAL A 134 9.41 -6.28 7.86
CA VAL A 134 8.50 -7.16 7.14
C VAL A 134 8.62 -8.58 7.70
N ARG A 135 7.49 -9.21 8.00
CA ARG A 135 7.42 -10.63 8.37
C ARG A 135 6.32 -11.31 7.59
N VAL A 136 6.57 -12.52 7.10
CA VAL A 136 5.51 -13.34 6.53
C VAL A 136 4.54 -13.70 7.64
N TYR A 137 3.28 -13.29 7.49
CA TYR A 137 2.22 -13.62 8.44
C TYR A 137 1.47 -14.89 8.03
N HIS A 138 1.11 -15.01 6.75
CA HIS A 138 0.35 -16.17 6.25
C HIS A 138 0.49 -16.31 4.73
N LYS A 139 0.59 -17.54 4.23
CA LYS A 139 0.58 -17.90 2.80
C LYS A 139 -0.68 -18.74 2.52
N PHE A 140 -1.40 -18.43 1.45
CA PHE A 140 -2.57 -19.17 0.97
C PHE A 140 -2.22 -20.06 -0.21
#